data_AF-A0A2M8Q922-F1
#
_entry.id   AF-A0A2M8Q922-F1
#
_cell.length_a   1.000
_cell.length_b   1.000
_cell.length_c   1.000
_cell.angle_alpha   90.00
_cell.angle_beta   90.00
_cell.angle_gamma   90.00
#
_symmetry.space_group_name_H-M   'P 1'
#
loop_
_entity.id
_entity.type
_entity.pdbx_description
1 polymer ?
#
loop_
_entity_poly.entity_id
_entity_poly.type
_entity_poly.pdbx_seq_one_letter_code
_entity_poly.pdbx_strand_id
1 'polypeptide(L)'
;PGKVYCYTVEQRRHRVMEAGHAKLALGVARVTSTITLESAELRYGVLHLGDQNLIGGVRTEDGAASYADLLHTISPAFERADLSGVVQALTNHFGRLDYSLKSVFYDEQRAIVQAILTPALEETAAAYQRLYDRHTPLISFLTNQGIPLPPEVARAAEYAMSMAVYRALTTDPPDFDRSRSLIDAARRAGVSLAREPLIGELRRLVEQVTARLLTDPESSALLDRLLNLARLVRALPFEIDLWRAQNDLFAIRATHYAALAARALTGDQRARLWTDRFATAAMLLGI
;
A
#
# COMPACT_ATOMS: atom_id res chain seq x y z
N PRO A 1 15.74 -13.98 5.65
CA PRO A 1 15.30 -13.90 7.06
C PRO A 1 14.35 -12.71 7.22
N GLY A 2 13.10 -12.96 7.60
CA GLY A 2 12.10 -11.92 7.87
C GLY A 2 12.16 -11.53 9.35
N LYS A 3 12.00 -10.23 9.66
CA LYS A 3 11.87 -9.77 11.04
C LYS A 3 10.39 -9.55 11.35
N VAL A 4 9.87 -10.26 12.33
CA VAL A 4 8.51 -10.12 12.85
C VAL A 4 8.64 -9.67 14.30
N TYR A 5 8.42 -8.39 14.56
CA TYR A 5 8.57 -7.80 15.90
C TYR A 5 9.95 -8.08 16.53
N CYS A 6 10.00 -8.80 17.66
CA CYS A 6 11.21 -9.22 18.37
C CYS A 6 11.68 -10.63 17.97
N TYR A 7 11.22 -11.15 16.83
CA TYR A 7 11.62 -12.45 16.30
C TYR A 7 12.23 -12.33 14.90
N THR A 8 13.30 -13.09 14.68
CA THR A 8 13.87 -13.34 13.36
C THR A 8 13.37 -14.69 12.88
N VAL A 9 12.70 -14.71 11.73
CA VAL A 9 12.18 -15.92 11.09
C VAL A 9 13.04 -16.26 9.88
N GLU A 10 13.70 -17.41 9.94
CA GLU A 10 14.48 -17.96 8.84
C GLU A 10 13.74 -19.18 8.26
N GLN A 11 13.19 -19.03 7.06
CA GLN A 11 12.57 -20.14 6.34
C GLN A 11 13.67 -21.11 5.88
N ARG A 12 13.72 -22.30 6.47
CA ARG A 12 14.66 -23.37 6.11
C ARG A 12 14.17 -24.17 4.92
N ARG A 13 12.86 -24.48 4.90
CA ARG A 13 12.20 -25.22 3.83
C ARG A 13 10.82 -24.61 3.59
N HIS A 14 10.45 -24.48 2.33
CA HIS A 14 9.17 -23.90 1.94
C HIS A 14 8.72 -24.52 0.61
N ARG A 15 7.48 -24.98 0.56
CA ARG A 15 6.83 -25.44 -0.67
C ARG A 15 5.42 -24.86 -0.73
N VAL A 16 5.10 -24.24 -1.86
CA VAL A 16 3.76 -23.73 -2.17
C VAL A 16 3.18 -24.53 -3.31
N MET A 17 1.91 -24.87 -3.21
CA MET A 17 1.13 -25.55 -4.23
C MET A 17 -0.15 -24.76 -4.46
N GLU A 18 -0.55 -24.61 -5.71
CA GLU A 18 -1.75 -23.86 -6.11
C GLU A 18 -2.67 -24.77 -6.95
N ALA A 19 -3.97 -24.75 -6.64
CA ALA A 19 -5.01 -25.50 -7.36
C ALA A 19 -6.29 -24.66 -7.41
N GLY A 20 -6.53 -24.00 -8.56
CA GLY A 20 -7.66 -23.08 -8.72
C GLY A 20 -7.55 -21.88 -7.76
N HIS A 21 -8.56 -21.69 -6.91
CA HIS A 21 -8.57 -20.64 -5.88
C HIS A 21 -7.91 -21.06 -4.55
N ALA A 22 -7.49 -22.32 -4.42
CA ALA A 22 -6.85 -22.83 -3.21
C ALA A 22 -5.33 -22.77 -3.30
N LYS A 23 -4.68 -22.41 -2.19
CA LYS A 23 -3.22 -22.41 -2.03
C LYS A 23 -2.82 -23.17 -0.77
N LEU A 24 -1.83 -24.03 -0.87
CA LEU A 24 -1.26 -24.78 0.25
C LEU A 24 0.22 -24.42 0.40
N ALA A 25 0.62 -23.98 1.58
CA ALA A 25 2.00 -23.71 1.94
C ALA A 25 2.44 -24.65 3.07
N LEU A 26 3.51 -25.41 2.84
CA LEU A 26 4.12 -26.31 3.82
C LEU A 26 5.58 -25.90 4.01
N GLY A 27 6.08 -25.90 5.24
CA GLY A 27 7.46 -25.50 5.48
C GLY A 27 8.01 -25.74 6.87
N VAL A 28 9.30 -25.43 7.00
CA VAL A 28 10.06 -25.40 8.24
C VAL A 28 10.70 -24.03 8.37
N ALA A 29 10.50 -23.38 9.51
CA ALA A 29 11.07 -22.09 9.84
C ALA A 29 11.77 -22.15 11.20
N ARG A 30 12.98 -21.60 11.25
CA ARG A 30 13.68 -21.33 12.51
C ARG A 30 13.26 -19.95 12.99
N VAL A 31 12.70 -19.89 14.19
CA VAL A 31 12.29 -18.64 14.83
C VAL A 31 13.26 -18.36 15.97
N THR A 32 13.90 -17.20 15.93
CA THR A 32 14.88 -16.77 16.93
C THR A 32 14.43 -15.48 17.59
N SER A 33 14.32 -15.47 18.92
CA SER A 33 14.06 -14.27 19.72
C SER A 33 15.25 -13.32 19.64
N THR A 34 15.03 -12.05 19.30
CA THR A 34 16.09 -11.03 19.30
C THR A 34 16.40 -10.49 20.69
N ILE A 35 15.57 -10.83 21.70
CA ILE A 35 15.73 -10.41 23.09
C ILE A 35 16.43 -11.49 23.89
N THR A 36 15.92 -12.72 23.85
CA THR A 36 16.45 -13.86 24.62
C THR A 36 17.48 -14.68 23.84
N LEU A 37 17.61 -14.48 22.53
CA LEU A 37 18.46 -15.26 21.61
C LEU A 37 18.08 -16.74 21.49
N GLU A 38 17.01 -17.17 22.16
CA GLU A 38 16.48 -18.52 22.04
C GLU A 38 15.95 -18.78 20.62
N SER A 39 16.20 -19.98 20.11
CA SER A 39 15.78 -20.41 18.78
C SER A 39 14.97 -21.69 18.87
N ALA A 40 13.88 -21.77 18.11
CA ALA A 40 13.10 -22.99 17.93
C ALA A 40 12.89 -23.26 16.44
N GLU A 41 12.92 -24.55 16.06
CA GLU A 41 12.55 -24.98 14.72
C GLU A 41 11.07 -25.39 14.72
N LEU A 42 10.30 -24.72 13.87
CA LEU A 42 8.86 -24.85 13.76
C LEU A 42 8.50 -25.34 12.37
N ARG A 43 7.65 -26.35 12.32
CA ARG A 43 7.03 -26.82 11.10
C ARG A 43 5.63 -26.25 11.00
N TYR A 44 5.26 -25.82 9.81
CA TYR A 44 3.96 -25.21 9.58
C TYR A 44 3.32 -25.76 8.32
N GLY A 45 1.99 -25.80 8.33
CA GLY A 45 1.16 -26.05 7.17
C GLY A 45 -0.01 -25.10 7.16
N VAL A 46 -0.18 -24.37 6.06
CA VAL A 46 -1.22 -23.35 5.89
C VAL A 46 -1.98 -23.63 4.60
N LEU A 47 -3.29 -23.76 4.71
CA LEU A 47 -4.23 -23.91 3.60
C LEU A 47 -5.10 -22.66 3.49
N HIS A 48 -5.06 -22.03 2.32
CA HIS A 48 -5.98 -20.98 1.91
C HIS A 48 -6.98 -21.57 0.92
N LEU A 49 -8.26 -21.56 1.27
CA LEU A 49 -9.34 -22.14 0.46
C LEU A 49 -9.99 -21.13 -0.51
N GLY A 50 -9.43 -19.91 -0.60
CA GLY A 50 -10.06 -18.76 -1.24
C GLY A 50 -10.74 -17.81 -0.25
N ASP A 51 -10.98 -16.57 -0.68
CA ASP A 51 -11.55 -15.49 0.13
C ASP A 51 -10.88 -15.34 1.52
N GLN A 52 -11.67 -15.48 2.59
CA GLN A 52 -11.26 -15.27 3.99
C GLN A 52 -10.88 -16.58 4.71
N ASN A 53 -10.93 -17.72 4.01
CA ASN A 53 -10.80 -19.03 4.63
C ASN A 53 -9.33 -19.48 4.66
N LEU A 54 -8.63 -19.09 5.74
CA LEU A 54 -7.27 -19.50 6.05
C LEU A 54 -7.27 -20.42 7.26
N ILE A 55 -6.69 -21.62 7.11
CA ILE A 55 -6.53 -22.61 8.17
C ILE A 55 -5.07 -23.02 8.24
N GLY A 56 -4.48 -23.03 9.43
CA GLY A 56 -3.08 -23.40 9.62
C GLY A 56 -2.81 -24.17 10.89
N GLY A 57 -1.69 -24.88 10.89
CA GLY A 57 -1.12 -25.59 12.03
C GLY A 57 0.37 -25.32 12.14
N VAL A 58 0.87 -25.21 13.38
CA VAL A 58 2.30 -25.07 13.69
C VAL A 58 2.66 -26.08 14.78
N ARG A 59 3.83 -26.72 14.65
CA ARG A 59 4.35 -27.66 15.65
C ARG A 59 5.88 -27.56 15.75
N THR A 60 6.41 -27.70 16.95
CA THR A 60 7.87 -27.79 17.16
C THR A 60 8.42 -29.07 16.55
N GLU A 61 9.68 -29.03 16.12
CA GLU A 61 10.39 -30.16 15.52
C GLU A 61 10.88 -31.19 16.55
N ASP A 62 10.13 -31.39 17.63
CA ASP A 62 10.52 -32.28 18.75
C ASP A 62 9.89 -33.69 18.64
N GLY A 63 9.35 -34.05 17.47
CA GLY A 63 8.54 -35.27 17.27
C GLY A 63 8.92 -36.11 16.05
N ALA A 64 8.56 -37.40 16.08
CA ALA A 64 8.99 -38.44 15.14
C ALA A 64 8.56 -38.30 13.66
N ALA A 65 7.61 -37.43 13.33
CA ALA A 65 7.19 -37.22 11.94
C ALA A 65 8.14 -36.22 11.26
N SER A 66 8.63 -36.52 10.06
CA SER A 66 9.53 -35.66 9.26
C SER A 66 8.75 -34.69 8.37
N TYR A 67 9.39 -33.58 7.95
CA TYR A 67 8.88 -32.72 6.87
C TYR A 67 8.62 -33.50 5.57
N ALA A 68 9.39 -34.56 5.32
CA ALA A 68 9.18 -35.45 4.17
C ALA A 68 7.85 -36.20 4.27
N ASP A 69 7.47 -36.66 5.46
CA ASP A 69 6.20 -37.36 5.68
C ASP A 69 5.02 -36.42 5.47
N LEU A 70 5.13 -35.19 6.00
CA LEU A 70 4.12 -34.14 5.79
C LEU A 70 3.88 -33.88 4.30
N LEU A 71 4.96 -33.75 3.52
CA LEU A 71 4.86 -33.58 2.08
C LEU A 71 4.24 -34.80 1.39
N HIS A 72 4.65 -36.01 1.77
CA HIS A 72 4.17 -37.24 1.15
C HIS A 72 2.67 -37.49 1.42
N THR A 73 2.18 -37.13 2.61
CA THR A 73 0.78 -37.32 2.99
C THR A 73 -0.14 -36.26 2.39
N ILE A 74 0.28 -34.99 2.37
CA ILE A 74 -0.61 -33.88 2.01
C ILE A 74 -0.57 -33.57 0.49
N SER A 75 0.58 -33.65 -0.16
CA SER A 75 0.72 -33.25 -1.57
C SER A 75 -0.22 -34.02 -2.51
N PRO A 76 -0.37 -35.37 -2.40
CA PRO A 76 -1.25 -36.13 -3.29
C PRO A 76 -2.74 -35.81 -3.11
N ALA A 77 -3.17 -35.46 -1.89
CA ALA A 77 -4.56 -35.05 -1.64
C ALA A 77 -4.85 -33.68 -2.28
N PHE A 78 -3.89 -32.75 -2.17
CA PHE A 78 -4.00 -31.43 -2.78
C PHE A 78 -3.97 -31.48 -4.32
N GLU A 79 -3.10 -32.31 -4.91
CA GLU A 79 -3.03 -32.51 -6.37
C GLU A 79 -4.32 -33.09 -6.96
N ARG A 80 -5.06 -33.89 -6.17
CA ARG A 80 -6.38 -34.43 -6.55
C ARG A 80 -7.54 -33.46 -6.27
N ALA A 81 -7.25 -32.24 -5.84
CA ALA A 81 -8.24 -31.24 -5.39
C ALA A 81 -9.18 -31.74 -4.27
N ASP A 82 -8.74 -32.73 -3.47
CA ASP A 82 -9.49 -33.23 -2.31
C ASP A 82 -9.19 -32.37 -1.07
N LEU A 83 -9.86 -31.22 -0.99
CA LEU A 83 -9.67 -30.24 0.10
C LEU A 83 -10.05 -30.82 1.48
N SER A 84 -11.04 -31.71 1.54
CA SER A 84 -11.43 -32.39 2.78
C SER A 84 -10.30 -33.31 3.28
N GLY A 85 -9.70 -34.09 2.37
CA GLY A 85 -8.54 -34.93 2.67
C GLY A 85 -7.33 -34.12 3.14
N VAL A 86 -7.09 -32.94 2.55
CA VAL A 86 -6.02 -32.02 2.97
C VAL A 86 -6.24 -31.50 4.38
N VAL A 87 -7.46 -31.04 4.72
CA VAL A 87 -7.79 -30.55 6.08
C VAL A 87 -7.65 -31.67 7.12
N GLN A 88 -8.09 -32.88 6.79
CA GLN A 88 -7.96 -34.02 7.69
C GLN A 88 -6.50 -34.42 7.89
N ALA A 89 -5.68 -34.43 6.83
CA ALA A 89 -4.25 -34.70 6.93
C ALA A 89 -3.52 -33.64 7.76
N LEU A 90 -3.85 -32.36 7.59
CA LEU A 90 -3.33 -31.27 8.42
C LEU A 90 -3.72 -31.42 9.88
N THR A 91 -4.98 -31.73 10.16
CA THR A 91 -5.50 -31.99 11.53
C THR A 91 -4.75 -33.16 12.17
N ASN A 92 -4.52 -34.24 11.44
CA ASN A 92 -3.80 -35.40 11.96
C ASN A 92 -2.32 -35.09 12.27
N HIS A 93 -1.66 -34.26 11.45
CA HIS A 93 -0.25 -33.91 11.65
C HIS A 93 -0.02 -32.86 12.75
N PHE A 94 -0.87 -31.83 12.80
CA PHE A 94 -0.72 -30.68 13.70
C PHE A 94 -1.63 -30.76 14.93
N GLY A 95 -2.54 -31.73 14.99
CA GLY A 95 -3.54 -31.85 16.05
C GLY A 95 -4.68 -30.85 15.83
N ARG A 96 -4.64 -29.71 16.52
CA ARG A 96 -5.66 -28.68 16.37
C ARG A 96 -5.22 -27.65 15.34
N LEU A 97 -6.08 -27.38 14.35
CA LEU A 97 -5.90 -26.31 13.37
C LEU A 97 -6.49 -25.00 13.90
N ASP A 98 -6.07 -24.58 15.10
CA ASP A 98 -6.62 -23.39 15.79
C ASP A 98 -6.08 -22.07 15.21
N TYR A 99 -5.14 -22.12 14.25
CA TYR A 99 -4.58 -20.93 13.64
C TYR A 99 -5.41 -20.52 12.42
N SER A 100 -6.12 -19.41 12.58
CA SER A 100 -6.84 -18.73 11.51
C SER A 100 -6.24 -17.35 11.29
N LEU A 101 -6.83 -16.55 10.39
CA LEU A 101 -6.46 -15.13 10.25
C LEU A 101 -6.45 -14.42 11.61
N LYS A 102 -7.37 -14.72 12.52
CA LYS A 102 -7.46 -14.12 13.87
C LYS A 102 -6.26 -14.42 14.77
N SER A 103 -5.47 -15.45 14.43
CA SER A 103 -4.31 -15.91 15.21
C SER A 103 -2.98 -15.33 14.68
N VAL A 104 -3.03 -14.58 13.58
CA VAL A 104 -1.90 -13.83 13.03
C VAL A 104 -1.73 -12.53 13.84
N PHE A 105 -0.52 -11.99 13.97
CA PHE A 105 -0.32 -10.68 14.62
C PHE A 105 -1.12 -9.58 13.89
N TYR A 106 -1.57 -8.55 14.61
CA TYR A 106 -2.51 -7.55 14.08
C TYR A 106 -2.01 -6.84 12.81
N ASP A 107 -0.70 -6.57 12.72
CA ASP A 107 -0.12 -5.91 11.54
C ASP A 107 -0.09 -6.85 10.33
N GLU A 108 0.24 -8.12 10.53
CA GLU A 108 0.22 -9.16 9.50
C GLU A 108 -1.22 -9.53 9.10
N GLN A 109 -2.17 -9.51 10.03
CA GLN A 109 -3.61 -9.60 9.72
C GLN A 109 -4.01 -8.48 8.77
N ARG A 110 -3.62 -7.23 9.09
CA ARG A 110 -3.92 -6.07 8.27
C ARG A 110 -3.30 -6.18 6.88
N ALA A 111 -2.05 -6.66 6.79
CA ALA A 111 -1.37 -6.89 5.52
C ALA A 111 -2.07 -7.97 4.67
N ILE A 112 -2.48 -9.10 5.29
CA ILE A 112 -3.20 -10.18 4.58
C ILE A 112 -4.59 -9.72 4.14
N VAL A 113 -5.35 -9.02 5.01
CA VAL A 113 -6.66 -8.45 4.67
C VAL A 113 -6.52 -7.46 3.51
N GLN A 114 -5.50 -6.59 3.53
CA GLN A 114 -5.22 -5.70 2.40
C GLN A 114 -4.90 -6.47 1.12
N ALA A 115 -4.08 -7.52 1.20
CA ALA A 115 -3.74 -8.34 0.03
C ALA A 115 -4.95 -9.06 -0.58
N ILE A 116 -5.93 -9.48 0.23
CA ILE A 116 -7.17 -10.10 -0.23
C ILE A 116 -8.15 -9.05 -0.80
N LEU A 117 -8.29 -7.90 -0.13
CA LEU A 117 -9.23 -6.86 -0.54
C LEU A 117 -8.78 -6.10 -1.78
N THR A 118 -7.47 -5.94 -1.99
CA THR A 118 -6.93 -5.11 -3.08
C THR A 118 -7.43 -5.58 -4.46
N PRO A 119 -7.34 -6.87 -4.84
CA PRO A 119 -7.87 -7.34 -6.12
C PRO A 119 -9.38 -7.11 -6.28
N ALA A 120 -10.18 -7.35 -5.24
CA ALA A 120 -11.63 -7.15 -5.28
C ALA A 120 -12.01 -5.66 -5.44
N LEU A 121 -11.30 -4.77 -4.74
CA LEU A 121 -11.45 -3.32 -4.90
C LEU A 121 -11.00 -2.87 -6.29
N GLU A 122 -9.96 -3.48 -6.85
CA GLU A 122 -9.48 -3.17 -8.19
C GLU A 122 -10.47 -3.54 -9.29
N GLU A 123 -11.07 -4.72 -9.19
CA GLU A 123 -12.13 -5.19 -10.09
C GLU A 123 -13.37 -4.29 -10.00
N THR A 124 -13.78 -3.95 -8.77
CA THR A 124 -14.90 -3.06 -8.51
C THR A 124 -14.66 -1.67 -9.12
N ALA A 125 -13.49 -1.09 -8.88
CA ALA A 125 -13.10 0.20 -9.48
C ALA A 125 -13.08 0.14 -11.02
N ALA A 126 -12.61 -0.96 -11.62
CA ALA A 126 -12.66 -1.14 -13.07
C ALA A 126 -14.09 -1.26 -13.62
N ALA A 127 -15.02 -1.86 -12.87
CA ALA A 127 -16.43 -1.90 -13.23
C ALA A 127 -17.06 -0.49 -13.17
N TYR A 128 -16.80 0.27 -12.10
CA TYR A 128 -17.26 1.65 -11.96
C TYR A 128 -16.68 2.57 -13.04
N GLN A 129 -15.39 2.42 -13.37
CA GLN A 129 -14.75 3.19 -14.43
C GLN A 129 -15.36 2.90 -15.80
N ARG A 130 -15.60 1.62 -16.14
CA ARG A 130 -16.31 1.26 -17.39
C ARG A 130 -17.71 1.85 -17.47
N LEU A 131 -18.43 1.86 -16.34
CA LEU A 131 -19.75 2.48 -16.26
C LEU A 131 -19.67 3.99 -16.50
N TYR A 132 -18.70 4.66 -15.88
CA TYR A 132 -18.46 6.10 -16.07
C TYR A 132 -18.08 6.43 -17.52
N ASP A 133 -17.11 5.73 -18.09
CA ASP A 133 -16.62 5.96 -19.46
C ASP A 133 -17.77 5.83 -20.47
N ARG A 134 -18.62 4.81 -20.31
CA ARG A 134 -19.80 4.59 -21.16
C ARG A 134 -20.80 5.75 -21.10
N HIS A 135 -20.96 6.39 -19.94
CA HIS A 135 -21.96 7.45 -19.74
C HIS A 135 -21.34 8.86 -19.72
N THR A 136 -20.05 9.00 -20.03
CA THR A 136 -19.33 10.28 -20.02
C THR A 136 -20.03 11.35 -20.86
N PRO A 137 -20.51 11.09 -22.10
CA PRO A 137 -21.22 12.11 -22.87
C PRO A 137 -22.50 12.60 -22.19
N LEU A 138 -23.26 11.69 -21.55
CA LEU A 138 -24.48 12.04 -20.83
C LEU A 138 -24.17 12.81 -19.55
N ILE A 139 -23.15 12.38 -18.80
CA ILE A 139 -22.69 13.07 -17.60
C ILE A 139 -22.26 14.50 -17.96
N SER A 140 -21.43 14.66 -18.99
CA SER A 140 -20.99 15.97 -19.48
C SER A 140 -22.15 16.83 -19.98
N PHE A 141 -23.14 16.23 -20.65
CA PHE A 141 -24.35 16.95 -21.06
C PHE A 141 -25.12 17.48 -19.86
N LEU A 142 -25.40 16.63 -18.87
CA LEU A 142 -26.15 17.01 -17.66
C LEU A 142 -25.40 18.12 -16.90
N THR A 143 -24.10 17.99 -16.70
CA THR A 143 -23.28 18.98 -15.98
C THR A 143 -23.22 20.31 -16.73
N ASN A 144 -23.11 20.30 -18.06
CA ASN A 144 -23.10 21.53 -18.87
C ASN A 144 -24.45 22.26 -18.86
N GLN A 145 -25.55 21.53 -18.66
CA GLN A 145 -26.89 22.09 -18.50
C GLN A 145 -27.21 22.47 -17.05
N GLY A 146 -26.27 22.31 -16.11
CA GLY A 146 -26.50 22.55 -14.69
C GLY A 146 -27.47 21.55 -14.04
N ILE A 147 -27.74 20.42 -14.69
CA ILE A 147 -28.63 19.37 -14.18
C ILE A 147 -27.82 18.48 -13.24
N PRO A 148 -28.24 18.31 -11.97
CA PRO A 148 -27.52 17.46 -11.04
C PRO A 148 -27.57 16.00 -11.51
N LEU A 149 -26.45 15.29 -11.34
CA LEU A 149 -26.39 13.87 -11.64
C LEU A 149 -27.29 13.08 -10.68
N PRO A 150 -27.97 12.01 -11.15
CA PRO A 150 -28.64 11.07 -10.27
C PRO A 150 -27.68 10.55 -9.18
N PRO A 151 -28.11 10.38 -7.92
CA PRO A 151 -27.24 10.02 -6.80
C PRO A 151 -26.39 8.76 -7.02
N GLU A 152 -26.88 7.80 -7.77
CA GLU A 152 -26.19 6.55 -8.11
C GLU A 152 -25.03 6.81 -9.09
N VAL A 153 -25.27 7.65 -10.10
CA VAL A 153 -24.26 8.03 -11.09
C VAL A 153 -23.21 8.94 -10.46
N ALA A 154 -23.62 9.86 -9.60
CA ALA A 154 -22.72 10.74 -8.86
C ALA A 154 -21.75 9.94 -7.97
N ARG A 155 -22.26 8.97 -7.19
CA ARG A 155 -21.42 8.09 -6.34
C ARG A 155 -20.49 7.20 -7.16
N ALA A 156 -20.98 6.65 -8.28
CA ALA A 156 -20.15 5.86 -9.19
C ALA A 156 -19.00 6.69 -9.78
N ALA A 157 -19.29 7.91 -10.22
CA ALA A 157 -18.30 8.85 -10.76
C ALA A 157 -17.28 9.26 -9.69
N GLU A 158 -17.75 9.64 -8.50
CA GLU A 158 -16.89 9.98 -7.36
C GLU A 158 -15.91 8.85 -7.06
N TYR A 159 -16.40 7.62 -6.92
CA TYR A 159 -15.56 6.46 -6.62
C TYR A 159 -14.55 6.18 -7.76
N ALA A 160 -15.00 6.14 -9.01
CA ALA A 160 -14.15 5.85 -10.16
C ALA A 160 -13.02 6.89 -10.32
N MET A 161 -13.35 8.18 -10.22
CA MET A 161 -12.37 9.26 -10.36
C MET A 161 -11.39 9.29 -9.19
N SER A 162 -11.88 9.08 -7.96
CA SER A 162 -11.03 9.02 -6.77
C SER A 162 -10.04 7.87 -6.83
N MET A 163 -10.49 6.69 -7.26
CA MET A 163 -9.62 5.52 -7.44
C MET A 163 -8.62 5.72 -8.58
N ALA A 164 -9.01 6.38 -9.67
CA ALA A 164 -8.10 6.71 -10.76
C ALA A 164 -6.97 7.66 -10.29
N VAL A 165 -7.30 8.68 -9.49
CA VAL A 165 -6.31 9.59 -8.88
C VAL A 165 -5.42 8.80 -7.91
N TYR A 166 -6.02 8.02 -7.02
CA TYR A 166 -5.28 7.21 -6.05
C TYR A 166 -4.28 6.28 -6.74
N ARG A 167 -4.68 5.55 -7.78
CA ARG A 167 -3.78 4.67 -8.56
C ARG A 167 -2.62 5.42 -9.20
N ALA A 168 -2.88 6.61 -9.75
CA ALA A 168 -1.82 7.44 -10.34
C ALA A 168 -0.81 7.89 -9.26
N LEU A 169 -1.26 8.13 -8.02
CA LEU A 169 -0.39 8.47 -6.89
C LEU A 169 0.39 7.27 -6.32
N THR A 170 -0.19 6.07 -6.35
CA THR A 170 0.43 4.86 -5.77
C THR A 170 1.25 4.03 -6.75
N THR A 171 1.30 4.42 -8.04
CA THR A 171 2.25 3.83 -8.99
C THR A 171 3.67 4.17 -8.56
N ASP A 172 4.66 3.30 -8.85
CA ASP A 172 6.07 3.58 -8.56
C ASP A 172 6.85 3.72 -9.89
N PRO A 173 7.31 4.94 -10.26
CA PRO A 173 7.11 6.22 -9.57
C PRO A 173 5.68 6.79 -9.75
N PRO A 174 5.22 7.69 -8.85
CA PRO A 174 3.91 8.34 -8.97
C PRO A 174 3.78 9.18 -10.24
N ASP A 175 2.62 9.10 -10.89
CA ASP A 175 2.30 9.88 -12.09
C ASP A 175 1.53 11.16 -11.69
N PHE A 176 2.31 12.22 -11.41
CA PHE A 176 1.77 13.50 -10.96
C PHE A 176 0.99 14.25 -12.04
N ASP A 177 1.35 14.08 -13.31
CA ASP A 177 0.69 14.75 -14.43
C ASP A 177 -0.68 14.15 -14.71
N ARG A 178 -0.78 12.83 -14.67
CA ARG A 178 -2.07 12.13 -14.74
C ARG A 178 -2.93 12.44 -13.53
N SER A 179 -2.37 12.43 -12.32
CA SER A 179 -3.11 12.78 -11.09
C SER A 179 -3.75 14.16 -11.19
N ARG A 180 -3.00 15.17 -11.65
CA ARG A 180 -3.49 16.54 -11.85
C ARG A 180 -4.58 16.61 -12.92
N SER A 181 -4.37 15.94 -14.05
CA SER A 181 -5.33 15.90 -15.16
C SER A 181 -6.67 15.28 -14.73
N LEU A 182 -6.63 14.24 -13.90
CA LEU A 182 -7.82 13.60 -13.34
C LEU A 182 -8.54 14.49 -12.32
N ILE A 183 -7.81 15.17 -11.44
CA ILE A 183 -8.38 16.14 -10.49
C ILE A 183 -9.09 17.28 -11.25
N ASP A 184 -8.45 17.83 -12.29
CA ASP A 184 -9.04 18.89 -13.10
C ASP A 184 -10.25 18.39 -13.91
N ALA A 185 -10.22 17.13 -14.38
CA ALA A 185 -11.38 16.51 -15.02
C ALA A 185 -12.56 16.36 -14.06
N ALA A 186 -12.31 15.93 -12.81
CA ALA A 186 -13.34 15.81 -11.78
C ALA A 186 -13.96 17.17 -11.48
N ARG A 187 -13.13 18.20 -11.33
CA ARG A 187 -13.59 19.58 -11.13
C ARG A 187 -14.47 20.07 -12.28
N ARG A 188 -14.05 19.87 -13.54
CA ARG A 188 -14.84 20.26 -14.72
C ARG A 188 -16.16 19.51 -14.83
N ALA A 189 -16.18 18.24 -14.42
CA ALA A 189 -17.38 17.41 -14.42
C ALA A 189 -18.29 17.66 -13.20
N GLY A 190 -17.91 18.55 -12.26
CA GLY A 190 -18.68 18.76 -11.03
C GLY A 190 -18.77 17.51 -10.14
N VAL A 191 -17.82 16.58 -10.29
CA VAL A 191 -17.76 15.33 -9.53
C VAL A 191 -16.90 15.54 -8.30
N SER A 192 -17.45 15.24 -7.11
CA SER A 192 -16.70 15.23 -5.86
C SER A 192 -15.67 14.11 -5.85
N LEU A 193 -14.52 14.34 -5.21
CA LEU A 193 -13.52 13.31 -4.94
C LEU A 193 -13.63 12.85 -3.48
N ALA A 194 -13.54 11.53 -3.27
CA ALA A 194 -13.50 10.91 -1.97
C ALA A 194 -12.24 11.35 -1.22
N ARG A 195 -12.43 11.89 -0.01
CA ARG A 195 -11.39 12.60 0.73
C ARG A 195 -10.40 11.64 1.36
N GLU A 196 -10.91 10.65 2.09
CA GLU A 196 -10.14 9.83 3.03
C GLU A 196 -8.96 9.09 2.37
N PRO A 197 -9.12 8.41 1.22
CA PRO A 197 -8.01 7.70 0.58
C PRO A 197 -6.93 8.66 0.07
N LEU A 198 -7.34 9.81 -0.46
CA LEU A 198 -6.44 10.80 -1.07
C LEU A 198 -5.67 11.59 -0.01
N ILE A 199 -6.32 11.99 1.08
CA ILE A 199 -5.69 12.69 2.21
C ILE A 199 -4.57 11.83 2.80
N GLY A 200 -4.87 10.56 3.11
CA GLY A 200 -3.90 9.66 3.73
C GLY A 200 -2.67 9.45 2.86
N GLU A 201 -2.89 9.20 1.56
CA GLU A 201 -1.79 8.90 0.63
C GLU A 201 -0.93 10.13 0.32
N LEU A 202 -1.53 11.30 0.08
CA LEU A 202 -0.77 12.52 -0.17
C LEU A 202 -0.01 12.98 1.07
N ARG A 203 -0.61 12.92 2.26
CA ARG A 203 0.10 13.21 3.51
C ARG A 203 1.33 12.32 3.64
N ARG A 204 1.16 11.00 3.46
CA ARG A 204 2.25 10.03 3.53
C ARG A 204 3.36 10.35 2.53
N LEU A 205 3.02 10.67 1.27
CA LEU A 205 4.00 11.00 0.23
C LEU A 205 4.76 12.30 0.55
N VAL A 206 4.07 13.35 1.02
CA VAL A 206 4.70 14.62 1.38
C VAL A 206 5.65 14.42 2.57
N GLU A 207 5.18 13.79 3.65
CA GLU A 207 6.00 13.52 4.84
C GLU A 207 7.24 12.67 4.52
N GLN A 208 7.10 11.67 3.64
CA GLN A 208 8.25 10.87 3.20
C GLN A 208 9.30 11.70 2.44
N VAL A 209 8.86 12.62 1.59
CA VAL A 209 9.76 13.46 0.81
C VAL A 209 10.43 14.51 1.70
N THR A 210 9.69 15.16 2.61
CA THR A 210 10.27 16.15 3.53
C THR A 210 11.25 15.52 4.51
N ALA A 211 10.94 14.33 5.05
CA ALA A 211 11.86 13.60 5.91
C ALA A 211 13.16 13.23 5.19
N ARG A 212 13.10 12.86 3.91
CA ARG A 212 14.31 12.58 3.11
C ARG A 212 15.10 13.85 2.77
N LEU A 213 14.42 14.97 2.52
CA LEU A 213 15.07 16.26 2.29
C LEU A 213 15.81 16.78 3.53
N LEU A 214 15.39 16.43 4.75
CA LEU A 214 16.15 16.72 5.96
C LEU A 214 17.53 16.05 5.97
N THR A 215 17.62 14.83 5.41
CA THR A 215 18.88 14.07 5.34
C THR A 215 19.72 14.39 4.09
N ASP A 216 19.07 14.71 2.98
CA ASP A 216 19.69 15.00 1.68
C ASP A 216 19.07 16.27 1.06
N PRO A 217 19.41 17.46 1.60
CA PRO A 217 18.73 18.70 1.24
C PRO A 217 19.03 19.14 -0.19
N GLU A 218 20.24 18.92 -0.73
CA GLU A 218 20.62 19.37 -2.08
C GLU A 218 20.09 18.45 -3.21
N SER A 219 19.27 17.44 -2.87
CA SER A 219 18.68 16.51 -3.83
C SER A 219 17.63 17.15 -4.74
N SER A 220 18.00 17.41 -5.99
CA SER A 220 17.05 17.96 -6.99
C SER A 220 15.84 17.06 -7.21
N ALA A 221 16.03 15.73 -7.23
CA ALA A 221 14.95 14.79 -7.46
C ALA A 221 13.89 14.82 -6.35
N LEU A 222 14.32 14.92 -5.09
CA LEU A 222 13.40 15.06 -3.96
C LEU A 222 12.68 16.41 -3.99
N LEU A 223 13.37 17.47 -4.38
CA LEU A 223 12.79 18.80 -4.48
C LEU A 223 11.73 18.91 -5.60
N ASP A 224 12.02 18.32 -6.76
CA ASP A 224 11.06 18.22 -7.86
C ASP A 224 9.83 17.40 -7.47
N ARG A 225 10.04 16.30 -6.73
CA ARG A 225 8.95 15.49 -6.18
C ARG A 225 8.10 16.28 -5.17
N LEU A 226 8.73 17.03 -4.26
CA LEU A 226 8.05 17.88 -3.30
C LEU A 226 7.21 18.95 -4.00
N LEU A 227 7.77 19.63 -5.01
CA LEU A 227 7.07 20.66 -5.75
C LEU A 227 5.84 20.12 -6.48
N ASN A 228 5.94 18.94 -7.09
CA ASN A 228 4.81 18.28 -7.74
C ASN A 228 3.72 17.88 -6.73
N LEU A 229 4.10 17.35 -5.57
CA LEU A 229 3.17 17.04 -4.49
C LEU A 229 2.48 18.30 -3.95
N ALA A 230 3.24 19.39 -3.74
CA ALA A 230 2.69 20.65 -3.24
C ALA A 230 1.66 21.25 -4.22
N ARG A 231 1.94 21.18 -5.53
CA ARG A 231 0.97 21.58 -6.57
C ARG A 231 -0.30 20.73 -6.55
N LEU A 232 -0.18 19.41 -6.34
CA LEU A 232 -1.32 18.52 -6.24
C LEU A 232 -2.17 18.80 -4.99
N VAL A 233 -1.53 18.98 -3.83
CA VAL A 233 -2.20 19.37 -2.59
C VAL A 233 -3.02 20.65 -2.80
N ARG A 234 -2.45 21.66 -3.48
CA ARG A 234 -3.15 22.91 -3.80
C ARG A 234 -4.25 22.78 -4.83
N ALA A 235 -4.22 21.75 -5.69
CA ALA A 235 -5.26 21.49 -6.67
C ALA A 235 -6.47 20.77 -6.08
N LEU A 236 -6.37 20.18 -4.88
CA LEU A 236 -7.48 19.44 -4.30
C LEU A 236 -8.62 20.35 -3.83
N PRO A 237 -9.87 19.87 -3.88
CA PRO A 237 -11.04 20.61 -3.40
C PRO A 237 -11.23 20.54 -1.88
N PHE A 238 -10.24 20.04 -1.13
CA PHE A 238 -10.29 19.90 0.32
C PHE A 238 -8.89 20.06 0.91
N GLU A 239 -8.84 20.44 2.19
CA GLU A 239 -7.61 20.67 2.91
C GLU A 239 -6.99 19.37 3.43
N ILE A 240 -5.65 19.37 3.51
CA ILE A 240 -4.85 18.29 4.09
C ILE A 240 -4.07 18.89 5.23
N ASP A 241 -4.26 18.37 6.44
CA ASP A 241 -3.37 18.68 7.56
C ASP A 241 -1.99 18.05 7.29
N LEU A 242 -0.99 18.93 7.18
CA LEU A 242 0.41 18.64 6.85
C LEU A 242 1.37 19.10 7.95
N TRP A 243 0.91 19.25 9.20
CA TRP A 243 1.68 19.81 10.30
C TRP A 243 3.11 19.24 10.42
N ARG A 244 3.28 17.92 10.28
CA ARG A 244 4.61 17.27 10.34
C ARG A 244 5.52 17.72 9.20
N ALA A 245 5.03 17.65 7.97
CA ALA A 245 5.78 18.10 6.80
C ALA A 245 6.11 19.60 6.85
N GLN A 246 5.20 20.40 7.43
CA GLN A 246 5.44 21.83 7.64
C GLN A 246 6.57 22.09 8.63
N ASN A 247 6.64 21.33 9.71
CA ASN A 247 7.76 21.41 10.65
C ASN A 247 9.09 20.97 10.02
N ASP A 248 9.08 19.90 9.22
CA ASP A 248 10.28 19.44 8.50
C ASP A 248 10.82 20.54 7.55
N LEU A 249 9.94 21.18 6.78
CA LEU A 249 10.31 22.27 5.89
C LEU A 249 10.78 23.51 6.66
N PHE A 250 10.18 23.83 7.79
CA PHE A 250 10.67 24.89 8.67
C PHE A 250 12.10 24.59 9.16
N ALA A 251 12.37 23.35 9.55
CA ALA A 251 13.70 22.91 9.96
C ALA A 251 14.71 23.02 8.80
N ILE A 252 14.37 22.55 7.59
CA ILE A 252 15.22 22.68 6.39
C ILE A 252 15.52 24.17 6.10
N ARG A 253 14.51 25.04 6.25
CA ARG A 253 14.69 26.48 6.10
C ARG A 253 15.67 27.05 7.12
N ALA A 254 15.59 26.63 8.37
CA ALA A 254 16.46 27.10 9.44
C ALA A 254 17.92 26.60 9.30
N THR A 255 18.12 25.36 8.82
CA THR A 255 19.46 24.74 8.81
C THR A 255 20.21 24.86 7.48
N HIS A 256 19.53 24.82 6.33
CA HIS A 256 20.17 24.70 5.02
C HIS A 256 19.92 25.89 4.08
N TYR A 257 18.75 26.55 4.19
CA TYR A 257 18.35 27.58 3.24
C TYR A 257 19.30 28.78 3.24
N ALA A 258 19.75 29.26 4.40
CA ALA A 258 20.64 30.43 4.49
C ALA A 258 21.98 30.20 3.77
N ALA A 259 22.59 29.02 3.95
CA ALA A 259 23.85 28.67 3.30
C ALA A 259 23.70 28.54 1.77
N LEU A 260 22.60 27.93 1.31
CA LEU A 260 22.31 27.80 -0.11
C LEU A 260 21.93 29.15 -0.75
N ALA A 261 21.21 30.01 -0.05
CA ALA A 261 20.90 31.36 -0.51
C ALA A 261 22.18 32.21 -0.66
N ALA A 262 23.15 32.08 0.26
CA ALA A 262 24.44 32.75 0.12
C ALA A 262 25.21 32.28 -1.13
N ARG A 263 25.25 30.97 -1.39
CA ARG A 263 25.84 30.39 -2.62
C ARG A 263 25.12 30.85 -3.89
N ALA A 264 23.79 30.96 -3.83
CA ALA A 264 22.99 31.46 -4.94
C ALA A 264 23.35 32.91 -5.30
N LEU A 265 23.63 33.76 -4.31
CA LEU A 265 24.08 35.14 -4.53
C LEU A 265 25.47 35.22 -5.17
N THR A 266 26.38 34.28 -4.85
CA THR A 266 27.73 34.23 -5.44
C THR A 266 27.78 33.60 -6.83
N GLY A 267 26.64 33.25 -7.43
CA GLY A 267 26.52 32.78 -8.81
C GLY A 267 26.32 31.28 -9.00
N ASP A 268 26.16 30.50 -7.91
CA ASP A 268 25.84 29.08 -8.00
C ASP A 268 24.42 28.87 -8.55
N GLN A 269 24.33 28.46 -9.82
CA GLN A 269 23.04 28.22 -10.49
C GLN A 269 22.25 27.08 -9.85
N ARG A 270 22.91 26.04 -9.31
CA ARG A 270 22.22 24.93 -8.64
C ARG A 270 21.59 25.41 -7.34
N ALA A 271 22.32 26.21 -6.58
CA ALA A 271 21.78 26.81 -5.36
C ALA A 271 20.60 27.75 -5.64
N ARG A 272 20.66 28.55 -6.72
CA ARG A 272 19.52 29.39 -7.16
C ARG A 272 18.27 28.57 -7.46
N LEU A 273 18.42 27.55 -8.31
CA LEU A 273 17.33 26.66 -8.71
C LEU A 273 16.71 25.96 -7.48
N TRP A 274 17.58 25.54 -6.56
CA TRP A 274 17.16 24.93 -5.30
C TRP A 274 16.34 25.89 -4.46
N THR A 275 16.83 27.12 -4.22
CA THR A 275 16.14 28.10 -3.37
C THR A 275 14.77 28.50 -3.93
N ASP A 276 14.67 28.65 -5.25
CA ASP A 276 13.42 29.03 -5.93
C ASP A 276 12.36 27.91 -5.83
N ARG A 277 12.76 26.68 -6.12
CA ARG A 277 11.88 25.51 -6.01
C ARG A 277 11.46 25.24 -4.58
N PHE A 278 12.38 25.37 -3.61
CA PHE A 278 12.08 25.20 -2.20
C PHE A 278 11.10 26.27 -1.71
N ALA A 279 11.34 27.55 -2.04
CA ALA A 279 10.45 28.64 -1.67
C ALA A 279 9.05 28.46 -2.27
N THR A 280 8.96 28.03 -3.53
CA THR A 280 7.69 27.73 -4.18
C THR A 280 6.95 26.59 -3.50
N ALA A 281 7.64 25.48 -3.19
CA ALA A 281 7.04 24.35 -2.50
C ALA A 281 6.57 24.71 -1.07
N ALA A 282 7.40 25.45 -0.31
CA ALA A 282 7.06 25.92 1.02
C ALA A 282 5.81 26.83 1.02
N MET A 283 5.75 27.79 0.09
CA MET A 283 4.59 28.67 -0.09
C MET A 283 3.32 27.88 -0.42
N LEU A 284 3.40 26.91 -1.33
CA LEU A 284 2.25 26.07 -1.69
C LEU A 284 1.78 25.18 -0.52
N LEU A 285 2.66 24.86 0.43
CA LEU A 285 2.34 24.07 1.62
C LEU A 285 2.01 24.93 2.85
N GLY A 286 2.01 26.26 2.72
CA GLY A 286 1.59 27.21 3.76
C GLY A 286 2.67 27.56 4.79
N ILE A 287 3.94 27.69 4.37
CA ILE A 287 5.12 27.98 5.22
C ILE A 287 5.87 29.22 4.75
#